data_AF-C4FL38-F1
#
_entry.id   AF-C4FL38-F1
#
_cell.length_a   1.000
_cell.length_b   1.000
_cell.length_c   1.000
_cell.angle_alpha   90.00
_cell.angle_beta   90.00
_cell.angle_gamma   90.00
#
_symmetry.space_group_name_H-M   'P 1'
#
loop_
_entity.id
_entity.type
_entity.pdbx_description
1 polymer ?
#
loop_
_entity_poly.entity_id
_entity_poly.type
_entity_poly.pdbx_seq_one_letter_code
_entity_poly.pdbx_strand_id
1 'polypeptide(L)'
;KVANLLQRNAIGYEINEKFLDIIKQKISFKDILFTKIDVIKRETKTEVKPIDYTPSIQDAKPEIDPKKLNFKKDSTYKVIDILSEDTIKLNTGLNVKLLGVKILDKEKSLEYLKSHVLKKEVLLKFDKNPILNENMVYAYVYLKNKIFINAYMIKSGMAKTDTEIDFSLKEKFLKLEKELINE
;
A
#
# COMPACT_ATOMS: atom_id res chain seq x y z
N LYS A 1 6.17 23.30 28.97
CA LYS A 1 6.86 22.29 29.82
C LYS A 1 8.39 22.38 29.70
N VAL A 2 8.99 22.14 28.52
CA VAL A 2 10.46 22.20 28.34
C VAL A 2 11.05 23.57 28.71
N ALA A 3 10.45 24.67 28.25
CA ALA A 3 10.90 26.02 28.62
C ALA A 3 10.89 26.26 30.14
N ASN A 4 9.88 25.77 30.85
CA ASN A 4 9.77 25.89 32.30
C ASN A 4 10.87 25.09 33.02
N LEU A 5 11.13 23.85 32.59
CA LEU A 5 12.21 23.01 33.12
C LEU A 5 13.60 23.63 32.95
N LEU A 6 13.78 24.42 31.89
CA LEU A 6 15.05 25.09 31.57
C LEU A 6 15.11 26.53 32.07
N GLN A 7 14.12 26.98 32.87
CA GLN A 7 13.98 28.36 33.35
C GLN A 7 14.10 29.42 32.25
N ARG A 8 13.47 29.15 31.09
CA ARG A 8 13.46 30.05 29.93
C ARG A 8 12.13 30.77 29.81
N ASN A 9 12.20 32.00 29.30
CA ASN A 9 11.03 32.73 28.82
C ASN A 9 10.58 32.14 27.48
N ALA A 10 9.27 31.93 27.31
CA ALA A 10 8.69 31.46 26.06
C ALA A 10 7.35 32.17 25.80
N ILE A 11 7.08 32.46 24.53
CA ILE A 11 5.83 33.03 24.04
C ILE A 11 5.23 32.02 23.07
N GLY A 12 3.94 31.72 23.23
CA GLY A 12 3.19 30.83 22.35
C GLY A 12 1.91 31.50 21.87
N TYR A 13 1.45 31.09 20.70
CA TYR A 13 0.17 31.53 20.13
C TYR A 13 -0.76 30.32 20.06
N GLU A 14 -1.99 30.49 20.52
CA GLU A 14 -3.06 29.50 20.40
C GLU A 14 -4.24 30.15 19.68
N ILE A 15 -4.70 29.49 18.61
CA ILE A 15 -5.80 30.00 17.77
C ILE A 15 -7.14 29.48 18.29
N ASN A 16 -7.15 28.27 18.84
CA ASN A 16 -8.35 27.62 19.33
C ASN A 16 -8.42 27.70 20.86
N GLU A 17 -9.31 28.57 21.34
CA GLU A 17 -9.48 28.82 22.78
C GLU A 17 -9.77 27.57 23.62
N LYS A 18 -10.38 26.52 23.03
CA LYS A 18 -10.67 25.26 23.73
C LYS A 18 -9.41 24.54 24.22
N PHE A 19 -8.26 24.83 23.63
CA PHE A 19 -6.99 24.26 24.06
C PHE A 19 -6.39 24.98 25.28
N LEU A 20 -6.88 26.15 25.68
CA LEU A 20 -6.33 26.91 26.80
C LEU A 20 -6.36 26.10 28.10
N ASP A 21 -7.45 25.37 28.34
CA ASP A 21 -7.58 24.54 29.55
C ASP A 21 -6.61 23.36 29.52
N ILE A 22 -6.43 22.73 28.36
CA ILE A 22 -5.44 21.66 28.15
C ILE A 22 -4.02 22.19 28.36
N ILE A 23 -3.72 23.40 27.87
CA ILE A 23 -2.42 24.06 28.04
C ILE A 23 -2.15 24.35 29.51
N LYS A 24 -3.13 24.92 30.25
CA LYS A 24 -3.04 25.16 31.69
C LYS A 24 -2.77 23.87 32.46
N GLN A 25 -3.51 22.80 32.15
CA GLN A 25 -3.31 21.47 32.74
C GLN A 25 -1.95 20.87 32.40
N LYS A 26 -1.42 21.08 31.20
CA LYS A 26 -0.10 20.58 30.80
C LYS A 26 1.06 21.38 31.39
N ILE A 27 0.84 22.65 31.73
CA ILE A 27 1.86 23.50 32.37
C ILE A 27 1.86 23.30 33.90
N SER A 28 0.73 22.92 34.52
CA SER A 28 0.61 22.71 35.98
C SER A 28 0.23 21.29 36.39
N PHE A 29 1.01 20.70 37.30
CA PHE A 29 0.44 19.86 38.37
C PHE A 29 1.27 19.78 39.68
N LYS A 30 2.43 20.45 39.82
CA LYS A 30 3.18 20.44 41.10
C LYS A 30 3.82 21.77 41.57
N ASP A 31 4.18 22.71 40.67
CA ASP A 31 5.01 23.86 41.06
C ASP A 31 4.34 25.23 40.80
N ILE A 32 3.06 25.38 41.14
CA ILE A 32 2.27 26.61 40.93
C ILE A 32 2.86 27.83 41.66
N LEU A 33 3.75 27.63 42.63
CA LEU A 33 4.38 28.72 43.38
C LEU A 33 5.42 29.54 42.59
N PHE A 34 5.91 29.07 41.42
CA PHE A 34 7.08 29.70 40.77
C PHE A 34 6.93 30.07 39.29
N THR A 35 5.83 29.73 38.60
CA THR A 35 5.65 30.06 37.17
C THR A 35 4.47 31.01 36.96
N LYS A 36 4.76 32.29 36.67
CA LYS A 36 3.76 33.27 36.25
C LYS A 36 3.41 33.02 34.77
N ILE A 37 2.15 32.69 34.48
CA ILE A 37 1.64 32.52 33.10
C ILE A 37 0.69 33.68 32.81
N ASP A 38 1.06 34.54 31.87
CA ASP A 38 0.20 35.61 31.39
C ASP A 38 -0.51 35.17 30.11
N VAL A 39 -1.84 35.23 30.09
CA VAL A 39 -2.66 34.89 28.92
C VAL A 39 -3.25 36.19 28.37
N ILE A 40 -2.74 36.62 27.21
CA ILE A 40 -3.22 37.82 26.52
C ILE A 40 -4.21 37.37 25.44
N LYS A 41 -5.47 37.77 25.59
CA LYS A 41 -6.50 37.55 24.57
C LYS A 41 -6.58 38.76 23.63
N ARG A 42 -6.75 38.50 22.34
CA ARG A 42 -7.04 39.55 21.36
C ARG A 42 -8.55 39.81 21.36
N GLU A 43 -8.96 41.02 21.73
CA GLU A 43 -10.37 41.43 21.76
C GLU A 43 -10.90 41.82 20.37
N THR A 44 -10.02 42.29 19.48
CA THR A 44 -10.39 42.74 18.15
C THR A 44 -10.41 41.58 17.15
N LYS A 45 -11.53 41.44 16.42
CA LYS A 45 -11.57 40.57 15.24
C LYS A 45 -10.58 41.12 14.22
N THR A 46 -9.57 40.32 13.90
CA THR A 46 -8.65 40.64 12.81
C THR A 46 -9.41 40.53 11.50
N GLU A 47 -9.50 41.62 10.74
CA GLU A 47 -10.01 41.57 9.37
C GLU A 47 -9.01 40.79 8.52
N VAL A 48 -9.35 39.54 8.21
CA VAL A 48 -8.59 38.74 7.26
C VAL A 48 -9.02 39.22 5.87
N LYS A 49 -8.11 39.83 5.13
CA LYS A 49 -8.37 40.16 3.72
C LYS A 49 -8.70 38.85 2.99
N PRO A 50 -9.75 38.81 2.16
CA PRO A 50 -10.00 37.65 1.32
C PRO A 50 -8.77 37.43 0.45
N ILE A 51 -8.15 36.27 0.62
CA ILE A 51 -7.04 35.83 -0.23
C ILE A 51 -7.69 35.01 -1.32
N ASP A 52 -7.41 35.32 -2.58
CA ASP A 52 -7.80 34.48 -3.72
C ASP A 52 -6.89 33.24 -3.77
N TYR A 53 -7.01 32.41 -2.75
CA TYR A 53 -6.27 31.17 -2.60
C TYR A 53 -7.26 30.02 -2.50
N THR A 54 -7.34 29.24 -3.57
CA THR A 54 -7.98 27.94 -3.54
C THR A 54 -6.88 26.91 -3.25
N PRO A 55 -6.90 26.21 -2.09
CA PRO A 55 -5.93 25.17 -1.82
C PRO A 55 -6.09 24.06 -2.86
N SER A 56 -5.21 24.02 -3.85
CA SER A 56 -5.09 22.88 -4.76
C SER A 56 -3.98 21.98 -4.25
N ILE A 57 -4.34 20.86 -3.62
CA ILE A 57 -3.42 19.74 -3.58
C ILE A 57 -3.39 19.23 -5.02
N GLN A 58 -2.26 19.39 -5.72
CA GLN A 58 -2.10 18.66 -6.97
C GLN A 58 -2.16 17.18 -6.63
N ASP A 59 -3.06 16.45 -7.29
CA ASP A 59 -3.13 15.00 -7.17
C ASP A 59 -1.79 14.42 -7.63
N ALA A 60 -0.88 14.17 -6.68
CA ALA A 60 0.36 13.50 -6.96
C ALA A 60 0.07 12.02 -7.14
N LYS A 61 0.18 11.53 -8.38
CA LYS A 61 0.19 10.10 -8.64
C LYS A 61 1.58 9.57 -8.32
N PRO A 62 1.72 8.50 -7.53
CA PRO A 62 3.02 7.87 -7.34
C PRO A 62 3.54 7.44 -8.71
N GLU A 63 4.73 7.93 -9.06
CA GLU A 63 5.43 7.54 -10.27
C GLU A 63 6.11 6.20 -9.97
N ILE A 64 5.51 5.12 -10.47
CA ILE A 64 5.96 3.76 -10.18
C ILE A 64 6.84 3.34 -11.34
N ASP A 65 8.13 3.16 -11.09
CA ASP A 65 9.02 2.53 -12.05
C ASP A 65 9.41 1.13 -11.52
N PRO A 66 8.95 0.05 -12.16
CA PRO A 66 9.33 -1.32 -11.84
C PRO A 66 10.84 -1.53 -11.76
N LYS A 67 11.64 -0.74 -12.51
CA LYS A 67 13.11 -0.80 -12.48
C LYS A 67 13.70 -0.17 -11.23
N LYS A 68 12.99 0.79 -10.61
CA LYS A 68 13.39 1.45 -9.35
C LYS A 68 12.91 0.67 -8.12
N LEU A 69 11.97 -0.26 -8.28
CA LEU A 69 11.55 -1.16 -7.22
C LEU A 69 12.65 -2.18 -6.92
N ASN A 70 13.35 -1.96 -5.81
CA ASN A 70 14.25 -2.96 -5.23
C ASN A 70 13.42 -4.11 -4.68
N PHE A 71 13.12 -5.10 -5.52
CA PHE A 71 12.49 -6.35 -5.08
C PHE A 71 13.51 -7.18 -4.28
N LYS A 72 13.76 -6.77 -3.02
CA LYS A 72 14.60 -7.53 -2.11
C LYS A 72 14.03 -8.94 -1.97
N LYS A 73 14.93 -9.93 -2.01
CA LYS A 73 14.61 -11.33 -1.73
C LYS A 73 13.82 -11.40 -0.42
N ASP A 74 12.66 -12.05 -0.47
CA ASP A 74 11.71 -12.23 0.65
C ASP A 74 10.86 -11.04 1.11
N SER A 75 10.81 -9.94 0.34
CA SER A 75 9.84 -8.87 0.64
C SER A 75 8.40 -9.30 0.33
N THR A 76 7.49 -8.99 1.25
CA THR A 76 6.05 -9.18 1.08
C THR A 76 5.36 -7.89 0.65
N TYR A 77 4.36 -8.01 -0.21
CA TYR A 77 3.54 -6.91 -0.71
C TYR A 77 2.07 -7.20 -0.42
N LYS A 78 1.29 -6.18 -0.09
CA LYS A 78 -0.15 -6.35 0.16
C LYS A 78 -0.92 -6.16 -1.14
N VAL A 79 -1.81 -7.09 -1.46
CA VAL A 79 -2.73 -6.94 -2.59
C VAL A 79 -3.87 -6.00 -2.19
N ILE A 80 -3.97 -4.86 -2.87
CA ILE A 80 -4.97 -3.83 -2.57
C ILE A 80 -6.17 -3.87 -3.51
N ASP A 81 -6.00 -4.42 -4.71
CA ASP A 81 -7.06 -4.49 -5.72
C ASP A 81 -6.84 -5.66 -6.70
N ILE A 82 -7.92 -6.09 -7.37
CA ILE A 82 -7.90 -7.11 -8.42
C ILE A 82 -8.33 -6.45 -9.73
N LEU A 83 -7.42 -6.37 -10.71
CA LEU A 83 -7.66 -5.66 -11.97
C LEU A 83 -8.31 -6.55 -13.03
N SER A 84 -8.00 -7.85 -13.02
CA SER A 84 -8.56 -8.85 -13.94
C SER A 84 -8.44 -10.25 -13.34
N GLU A 85 -8.94 -11.25 -14.07
CA GLU A 85 -8.84 -12.69 -13.78
C GLU A 85 -7.40 -13.22 -13.61
N ASP A 86 -6.38 -12.46 -14.02
CA ASP A 86 -4.96 -12.82 -13.98
C ASP A 86 -4.05 -11.69 -13.48
N THR A 87 -4.62 -10.56 -13.03
CA THR A 87 -3.85 -9.37 -12.67
C THR A 87 -4.27 -8.79 -11.32
N ILE A 88 -3.28 -8.58 -10.45
CA ILE A 88 -3.44 -8.01 -9.10
C ILE A 88 -2.70 -6.68 -8.97
N LYS A 89 -3.19 -5.79 -8.12
CA LYS A 89 -2.53 -4.52 -7.77
C LYS A 89 -1.98 -4.57 -6.36
N LEU A 90 -0.72 -4.16 -6.21
CA LEU A 90 -0.03 -4.14 -4.92
C LEU A 90 -0.16 -2.78 -4.23
N ASN A 91 0.13 -2.74 -2.94
CA ASN A 91 0.18 -1.51 -2.13
C ASN A 91 1.28 -0.54 -2.57
N THR A 92 2.27 -1.00 -3.33
CA THR A 92 3.26 -0.14 -4.02
C THR A 92 2.67 0.54 -5.26
N GLY A 93 1.45 0.14 -5.66
CA GLY A 93 0.75 0.54 -6.87
C GLY A 93 1.16 -0.24 -8.12
N LEU A 94 2.16 -1.13 -8.02
CA LEU A 94 2.60 -2.00 -9.12
C LEU A 94 1.50 -3.00 -9.49
N ASN A 95 1.27 -3.18 -10.79
CA ASN A 95 0.37 -4.19 -11.32
C ASN A 95 1.16 -5.46 -11.63
N VAL A 96 0.67 -6.60 -11.16
CA VAL A 96 1.33 -7.89 -11.36
C VAL A 96 0.39 -8.81 -12.13
N LYS A 97 0.83 -9.21 -13.32
CA LYS A 97 0.20 -10.25 -14.13
C LYS A 97 0.78 -11.62 -13.78
N LEU A 98 -0.08 -12.62 -13.59
CA LEU A 98 0.35 -13.98 -13.28
C LEU A 98 1.10 -14.59 -14.47
N LEU A 99 2.40 -14.85 -14.31
CA LEU A 99 3.23 -15.43 -15.36
C LEU A 99 2.85 -16.89 -15.66
N GLY A 100 2.74 -17.22 -16.94
CA GLY A 100 2.55 -18.59 -17.44
C GLY A 100 1.13 -19.14 -17.31
N VAL A 101 0.15 -18.29 -17.00
CA VAL A 101 -1.24 -18.67 -16.75
C VAL A 101 -2.14 -18.09 -17.84
N LYS A 102 -2.90 -18.94 -18.54
CA LYS A 102 -3.93 -18.54 -19.51
C LYS A 102 -5.31 -18.92 -18.98
N ILE A 103 -6.13 -17.92 -18.65
CA ILE A 103 -7.42 -18.12 -17.97
C ILE A 103 -8.42 -18.85 -18.88
N LEU A 104 -9.09 -19.86 -18.32
CA LEU A 104 -10.16 -20.61 -18.97
C LEU A 104 -11.54 -20.18 -18.43
N ASP A 105 -11.65 -20.07 -17.11
CA ASP A 105 -12.85 -19.65 -16.41
C ASP A 105 -12.62 -18.31 -15.71
N LYS A 106 -13.14 -17.25 -16.31
CA LYS A 106 -12.95 -15.88 -15.83
C LYS A 106 -13.64 -15.62 -14.50
N GLU A 107 -14.87 -16.10 -14.34
CA GLU A 107 -15.67 -15.85 -13.14
C GLU A 107 -15.05 -16.55 -11.94
N LYS A 108 -14.72 -17.84 -12.09
CA LYS A 108 -14.08 -18.63 -11.03
C LYS A 108 -12.70 -18.08 -10.66
N SER A 109 -11.91 -17.67 -11.66
CA SER A 109 -10.59 -17.03 -11.42
C SER A 109 -10.72 -15.73 -10.65
N LEU A 110 -11.65 -14.85 -11.07
CA LEU A 110 -11.88 -13.56 -10.42
C LEU A 110 -12.40 -13.74 -9.00
N GLU A 111 -13.32 -14.68 -8.77
CA GLU A 111 -13.82 -15.02 -7.44
C GLU A 111 -12.69 -15.53 -6.54
N TYR A 112 -11.87 -16.47 -7.03
CA TYR A 112 -10.72 -16.99 -6.29
C TYR A 112 -9.74 -15.87 -5.87
N LEU A 113 -9.40 -14.97 -6.79
CA LEU A 113 -8.55 -13.83 -6.48
C LEU A 113 -9.19 -12.90 -5.44
N LYS A 114 -10.49 -12.62 -5.55
CA LYS A 114 -11.21 -11.76 -4.59
C LYS A 114 -11.35 -12.39 -3.20
N SER A 115 -11.58 -13.69 -3.10
CA SER A 115 -11.81 -14.38 -1.83
C SER A 115 -10.52 -14.78 -1.12
N HIS A 116 -9.50 -15.21 -1.87
CA HIS A 116 -8.28 -15.78 -1.31
C HIS A 116 -7.03 -14.92 -1.44
N VAL A 117 -6.99 -13.93 -2.35
CA VAL A 117 -5.78 -13.14 -2.63
C VAL A 117 -5.93 -11.66 -2.26
N LEU A 118 -7.10 -11.06 -2.49
CA LEU A 118 -7.37 -9.67 -2.16
C LEU A 118 -7.15 -9.41 -0.66
N LYS A 119 -6.51 -8.27 -0.34
CA LYS A 119 -6.12 -7.85 1.02
C LYS A 119 -5.10 -8.77 1.72
N LYS A 120 -4.57 -9.81 1.06
CA LYS A 120 -3.50 -10.68 1.60
C LYS A 120 -2.12 -10.18 1.23
N GLU A 121 -1.12 -10.71 1.93
CA GLU A 121 0.30 -10.49 1.62
C GLU A 121 0.81 -11.57 0.66
N VAL A 122 1.54 -11.13 -0.38
CA VAL A 122 2.13 -11.97 -1.41
C VAL A 122 3.63 -11.74 -1.53
N LEU A 123 4.34 -12.78 -1.94
CA LEU A 123 5.74 -12.78 -2.36
C LEU A 123 5.77 -12.92 -3.87
N LEU A 124 6.67 -12.19 -4.52
CA LEU A 124 6.87 -12.25 -5.96
C LEU A 124 8.19 -12.92 -6.28
N LYS A 125 8.19 -13.81 -7.27
CA LYS A 125 9.42 -14.28 -7.93
C LYS A 125 9.36 -13.93 -9.40
N PHE A 126 10.44 -13.34 -9.90
CA PHE A 126 10.56 -12.91 -11.28
C PHE A 126 11.33 -13.93 -12.10
N ASP A 127 10.98 -14.01 -13.38
CA ASP A 127 11.74 -14.75 -14.40
C ASP A 127 12.67 -13.78 -15.16
N LYS A 128 13.22 -14.21 -16.30
CA LYS A 128 14.22 -13.44 -17.08
C LYS A 128 13.73 -12.05 -17.51
N ASN A 129 12.49 -11.94 -18.01
CA ASN A 129 11.93 -10.70 -18.53
C ASN A 129 10.61 -10.34 -17.82
N PRO A 130 10.66 -9.75 -16.62
CA PRO A 130 9.46 -9.51 -15.83
C PRO A 130 8.70 -8.26 -16.24
N ILE A 131 9.29 -7.30 -16.96
CA ILE A 131 8.63 -6.02 -17.26
C ILE A 131 7.77 -6.16 -18.51
N LEU A 132 6.47 -5.88 -18.39
CA LEU A 132 5.53 -5.86 -19.52
C LEU A 132 5.30 -4.45 -20.06
N ASN A 133 5.12 -3.47 -19.17
CA ASN A 133 5.02 -2.04 -19.50
C ASN A 133 5.32 -1.20 -18.25
N GLU A 134 5.18 0.14 -18.33
CA GLU A 134 5.60 1.10 -17.30
C GLU A 134 5.16 0.74 -15.89
N ASN A 135 3.96 0.17 -15.69
CA ASN A 135 3.44 -0.13 -14.35
C ASN A 135 3.09 -1.61 -14.15
N MET A 136 3.49 -2.49 -15.08
CA MET A 136 3.05 -3.88 -15.09
C MET A 136 4.20 -4.86 -15.25
N VAL A 137 4.19 -5.89 -14.42
CA VAL A 137 5.18 -6.96 -14.43
C VAL A 137 4.56 -8.35 -14.44
N TYR A 138 5.23 -9.30 -15.08
CA TYR A 138 5.00 -10.72 -14.92
C TYR A 138 5.71 -11.26 -13.69
N ALA A 139 4.98 -12.02 -12.86
CA ALA A 139 5.60 -12.71 -11.73
C ALA A 139 4.92 -14.05 -11.41
N TYR A 140 5.69 -14.91 -10.76
CA TYR A 140 5.18 -16.02 -9.97
C TYR A 140 4.75 -15.48 -8.60
N VAL A 141 3.48 -15.63 -8.26
CA VAL A 141 2.89 -15.05 -7.06
C VAL A 141 2.64 -16.14 -6.02
N TYR A 142 3.17 -15.93 -4.83
CA TYR A 142 2.97 -16.80 -3.68
C TYR A 142 2.26 -16.05 -2.58
N LEU A 143 1.26 -16.63 -1.94
CA LEU A 143 0.77 -16.10 -0.67
C LEU A 143 1.87 -16.19 0.39
N LYS A 144 1.77 -15.40 1.47
CA LYS A 144 2.72 -15.43 2.60
C LYS A 144 2.95 -16.84 3.17
N ASN A 145 1.90 -17.67 3.20
CA ASN A 145 1.94 -19.08 3.59
C ASN A 145 2.51 -20.02 2.49
N LYS A 146 3.16 -19.46 1.46
CA LYS A 146 3.83 -20.13 0.35
C LYS A 146 2.91 -20.91 -0.59
N ILE A 147 1.58 -20.75 -0.51
CA ILE A 147 0.66 -21.25 -1.55
C ILE A 147 1.00 -20.56 -2.87
N PHE A 148 1.29 -21.36 -3.89
CA PHE A 148 1.67 -20.87 -5.22
C PHE A 148 0.42 -20.63 -6.07
N ILE A 149 0.02 -19.36 -6.22
CA ILE A 149 -1.24 -18.96 -6.86
C ILE A 149 -1.28 -19.43 -8.33
N ASN A 150 -0.23 -19.17 -9.11
CA ASN A 150 -0.19 -19.51 -10.54
C ASN A 150 -0.43 -21.02 -10.76
N ALA A 151 0.28 -21.87 -10.01
CA ALA A 151 0.14 -23.31 -10.10
C ALA A 151 -1.20 -23.81 -9.58
N TYR A 152 -1.75 -23.18 -8.53
CA TYR A 152 -3.06 -23.55 -7.99
C TYR A 152 -4.18 -23.28 -9.00
N MET A 153 -4.15 -22.14 -9.69
CA MET A 153 -5.14 -21.82 -10.72
C MET A 153 -5.14 -22.83 -11.87
N ILE A 154 -3.95 -23.35 -12.25
CA ILE A 154 -3.82 -24.42 -13.24
C ILE A 154 -4.38 -25.74 -12.69
N LYS A 155 -3.95 -26.15 -11.49
CA LYS A 155 -4.41 -27.39 -10.83
C LYS A 155 -5.91 -27.44 -10.57
N SER A 156 -6.58 -26.30 -10.45
CA SER A 156 -8.01 -26.20 -10.14
C SER A 156 -8.91 -26.01 -11.37
N GLY A 157 -8.31 -26.10 -12.57
CA GLY A 157 -9.01 -25.96 -13.85
C GLY A 157 -9.49 -24.54 -14.15
N MET A 158 -9.15 -23.55 -13.34
CA MET A 158 -9.50 -22.14 -13.59
C MET A 158 -8.70 -21.58 -14.77
N ALA A 159 -7.50 -22.12 -14.97
CA ALA A 159 -6.57 -21.70 -16.00
C ALA A 159 -5.81 -22.89 -16.57
N LYS A 160 -5.15 -22.67 -17.71
CA LYS A 160 -4.19 -23.59 -18.31
C LYS A 160 -2.80 -22.96 -18.42
N THR A 161 -1.82 -23.77 -18.80
CA THR A 161 -0.49 -23.27 -19.09
C THR A 161 -0.54 -22.36 -20.31
N ASP A 162 0.05 -21.17 -20.20
CA ASP A 162 0.25 -20.32 -21.37
C ASP A 162 1.40 -20.88 -22.23
N THR A 163 1.08 -21.38 -23.41
CA THR A 163 2.06 -21.95 -24.34
C THR A 163 2.74 -20.90 -25.21
N GLU A 164 2.18 -19.68 -25.30
CA GLU A 164 2.65 -18.60 -26.18
C GLU A 164 3.86 -17.86 -25.58
N ILE A 165 4.02 -17.92 -24.26
CA ILE A 165 5.12 -17.27 -23.52
C ILE A 165 6.18 -18.31 -23.13
N ASP A 166 7.44 -17.92 -23.18
CA ASP A 166 8.56 -18.70 -22.63
C ASP A 166 8.86 -18.29 -21.18
N PHE A 167 8.99 -19.27 -20.29
CA PHE A 167 9.25 -19.06 -18.86
C PHE A 167 9.80 -20.33 -18.21
N SER A 168 10.57 -20.15 -17.13
CA SER A 168 11.38 -21.21 -16.50
C SER A 168 10.55 -22.36 -15.91
N LEU A 169 9.29 -22.11 -15.52
CA LEU A 169 8.41 -23.12 -14.91
C LEU A 169 7.44 -23.79 -15.90
N LYS A 170 7.64 -23.63 -17.22
CA LYS A 170 6.71 -24.11 -18.25
C LYS A 170 6.45 -25.62 -18.19
N GLU A 171 7.50 -26.43 -18.16
CA GLU A 171 7.39 -27.89 -18.04
C GLU A 171 6.63 -28.32 -16.78
N LYS A 172 6.86 -27.62 -15.67
CA LYS A 172 6.13 -27.87 -14.42
C LYS A 172 4.64 -27.60 -14.60
N PHE A 173 4.27 -26.48 -15.22
CA PHE A 173 2.87 -26.12 -15.44
C PHE A 173 2.17 -27.08 -16.40
N LEU A 174 2.84 -27.48 -17.49
CA LEU A 174 2.31 -28.50 -18.42
C LEU A 174 2.07 -29.84 -17.73
N LYS A 175 2.94 -30.23 -16.79
CA LYS A 175 2.73 -31.45 -16.00
C LYS A 175 1.48 -31.33 -15.10
N LEU A 176 1.31 -30.19 -14.43
CA LEU A 176 0.15 -29.94 -13.57
C LEU A 176 -1.17 -29.98 -14.36
N GLU A 177 -1.16 -29.44 -15.56
CA GLU A 177 -2.32 -29.46 -16.46
C GLU A 177 -2.66 -30.88 -16.93
N LYS A 178 -1.64 -31.71 -17.23
CA LYS A 178 -1.85 -33.14 -17.57
C LYS A 178 -2.39 -33.96 -16.41
N GLU A 179 -1.92 -33.70 -15.18
CA GLU A 179 -2.41 -34.38 -13.97
C GLU A 179 -3.92 -34.16 -13.80
N LEU A 180 -4.40 -32.93 -14.01
CA LEU A 180 -5.82 -32.58 -13.94
C LEU A 180 -6.68 -33.31 -14.99
N ILE A 181 -6.16 -33.54 -16.20
CA ILE A 181 -6.91 -34.24 -17.28
C ILE A 181 -7.12 -35.73 -16.95
N ASN A 182 -6.28 -36.30 -16.08
CA ASN A 182 -6.32 -37.72 -15.73
C ASN A 182 -7.09 -38.01 -14.42
N GLU A 183 -7.64 -36.98 -13.75
CA GLU A 183 -8.51 -37.08 -12.56
C GLU A 183 -9.99 -36.99 -12.96
#